data_AF-A0A537QKY0-F1
#
_entry.id   AF-A0A537QKY0-F1
#
_cell.length_a   1.000
_cell.length_b   1.000
_cell.length_c   1.000
_cell.angle_alpha   90.00
_cell.angle_beta   90.00
_cell.angle_gamma   90.00
#
_symmetry.space_group_name_H-M   'P 1'
#
loop_
_entity.id
_entity.type
_entity.pdbx_description
1 polymer ?
#
loop_
_entity_poly.entity_id
_entity_poly.type
_entity_poly.pdbx_seq_one_letter_code
_entity_poly.pdbx_strand_id
1 'polypeptide(L)'
;MTSCAVRSPEVPIDELLRRLQAGEPMLDCRLTCLDAWRANRATALVLNETRRWRELAVLVMQTGYTDDLTYFYLGRAAEGLGYREAAKTYYQISARLSAAGLACIKENPDLCNGQRLPGAAEARLAELTVPPPPPPPKAPPRRQQSHRQLPATTSRQANPVSVAPARTTAPAPTDTAVEPDASSKPTGPDFAAPPPVRR
;
A
#
# COMPACT_ATOMS: atom_id res chain seq x y z
N MET A 1 -20.06 -7.38 -37.96
CA MET A 1 -18.90 -7.04 -37.11
C MET A 1 -19.35 -5.92 -36.20
N THR A 2 -19.92 -6.26 -35.04
CA THR A 2 -20.47 -5.28 -34.11
C THR A 2 -19.41 -4.99 -33.06
N SER A 3 -18.95 -3.74 -33.05
CA SER A 3 -17.95 -3.17 -32.15
C SER A 3 -18.26 -3.48 -30.67
N CYS A 4 -17.26 -3.93 -29.90
CA CYS A 4 -17.36 -4.03 -28.45
C CYS A 4 -17.52 -2.63 -27.88
N ALA A 5 -18.68 -2.36 -27.30
CA ALA A 5 -19.03 -1.09 -26.68
C ALA A 5 -18.08 -0.78 -25.52
N VAL A 6 -17.19 0.20 -25.72
CA VAL A 6 -16.56 0.94 -24.62
C VAL A 6 -17.67 1.75 -23.95
N ARG A 7 -18.19 1.27 -22.82
CA ARG A 7 -18.89 2.10 -21.82
C ARG A 7 -17.83 2.46 -20.78
N SER A 8 -17.64 3.70 -20.33
CA SER A 8 -18.51 4.87 -20.18
C SER A 8 -17.73 6.14 -20.54
N PRO A 9 -18.38 7.30 -20.81
CA PRO A 9 -17.66 8.58 -20.97
C PRO A 9 -16.71 8.77 -19.78
N GLU A 10 -15.46 9.08 -20.09
CA GLU A 10 -14.36 9.30 -19.15
C GLU A 10 -14.83 10.21 -18.01
N VAL A 11 -15.16 9.62 -16.85
CA VAL A 11 -15.43 10.42 -15.66
C VAL A 11 -14.17 11.27 -15.44
N PRO A 12 -14.29 12.61 -15.42
CA PRO A 12 -13.12 13.46 -15.34
C PRO A 12 -12.37 13.15 -14.05
N ILE A 13 -11.03 13.19 -14.11
CA ILE A 13 -10.17 12.81 -12.98
C ILE A 13 -10.53 13.60 -11.71
N ASP A 14 -10.89 14.87 -11.85
CA ASP A 14 -11.28 15.70 -10.71
C ASP A 14 -12.55 15.20 -10.02
N GLU A 15 -13.51 14.66 -10.77
CA GLU A 15 -14.72 14.05 -10.21
C GLU A 15 -14.40 12.75 -9.48
N LEU A 16 -13.49 11.92 -10.03
CA LEU A 16 -13.02 10.71 -9.35
C LEU A 16 -12.37 11.05 -8.01
N LEU A 17 -11.49 12.05 -8.00
CA LEU A 17 -10.79 12.46 -6.78
C LEU A 17 -11.71 13.13 -5.76
N ARG A 18 -12.71 13.89 -6.21
CA ARG A 18 -13.75 14.45 -5.33
C ARG A 18 -14.53 13.35 -4.62
N ARG A 19 -14.88 12.28 -5.33
CA ARG A 19 -15.57 11.12 -4.76
C ARG A 19 -14.68 10.29 -3.85
N LEU A 20 -13.40 10.13 -4.21
CA LEU A 20 -12.40 9.52 -3.34
C LEU A 20 -12.34 10.25 -1.99
N GLN A 21 -12.25 11.59 -2.03
CA GLN A 21 -12.22 12.42 -0.82
C GLN A 21 -13.51 12.31 0.00
N ALA A 22 -14.66 12.16 -0.66
CA ALA A 22 -15.95 11.98 0.00
C ALA A 22 -16.13 10.58 0.62
N GLY A 23 -15.27 9.61 0.29
CA GLY A 23 -15.44 8.22 0.71
C GLY A 23 -16.57 7.51 -0.06
N GLU A 24 -16.88 7.96 -1.28
CA GLU A 24 -17.92 7.41 -2.14
C GLU A 24 -17.27 6.49 -3.20
N PRO A 25 -17.14 5.17 -2.95
CA PRO A 25 -16.53 4.26 -3.91
C PRO A 25 -17.39 4.11 -5.16
N MET A 26 -16.81 4.32 -6.33
CA MET A 26 -17.41 4.00 -7.63
C MET A 26 -16.90 2.65 -8.15
N LEU A 27 -16.94 1.62 -7.30
CA LEU A 27 -16.63 0.26 -7.71
C LEU A 27 -17.97 -0.48 -7.82
N ASP A 28 -18.52 -0.55 -9.03
CA ASP A 28 -19.85 -1.09 -9.30
C ASP A 28 -19.83 -2.34 -10.21
N CYS A 29 -18.67 -2.68 -10.76
CA CYS A 29 -18.53 -3.82 -11.66
C CYS A 29 -17.73 -4.97 -11.04
N ARG A 30 -18.06 -6.18 -11.50
CA ARG A 30 -17.36 -7.43 -11.13
C ARG A 30 -16.86 -8.14 -12.36
N LEU A 31 -17.63 -9.09 -12.89
CA LEU A 31 -17.22 -9.92 -14.01
C LEU A 31 -16.84 -9.12 -15.26
N THR A 32 -17.53 -8.00 -15.52
CA THR A 32 -17.26 -7.13 -16.66
C THR A 32 -15.94 -6.38 -16.57
N CYS A 33 -15.40 -6.16 -15.36
CA CYS A 33 -14.16 -5.43 -15.14
C CYS A 33 -13.01 -6.32 -14.68
N LEU A 34 -13.24 -7.63 -14.57
CA LEU A 34 -12.25 -8.58 -14.06
C LEU A 34 -10.98 -8.60 -14.91
N ASP A 35 -11.12 -8.59 -16.24
CA ASP A 35 -9.96 -8.64 -17.14
C ASP A 35 -9.16 -7.33 -17.09
N ALA A 36 -9.84 -6.18 -17.06
CA ALA A 36 -9.20 -4.88 -16.86
C ALA A 36 -8.46 -4.83 -15.51
N TRP A 37 -9.06 -5.35 -14.45
CA TRP A 37 -8.43 -5.43 -13.14
C TRP A 37 -7.20 -6.34 -13.14
N ARG A 38 -7.29 -7.53 -13.73
CA ARG A 38 -6.15 -8.44 -13.86
C ARG A 38 -4.98 -7.79 -14.59
N ALA A 39 -5.23 -7.05 -15.66
CA ALA A 39 -4.20 -6.32 -16.39
C ALA A 39 -3.59 -5.18 -15.56
N ASN A 40 -4.39 -4.46 -14.77
CA ASN A 40 -3.96 -3.29 -14.00
C ASN A 40 -3.41 -3.62 -12.60
N ARG A 41 -3.59 -4.86 -12.10
CA ARG A 41 -3.28 -5.23 -10.72
C ARG A 41 -1.81 -5.03 -10.36
N ALA A 42 -0.89 -5.40 -11.25
CA ALA A 42 0.55 -5.21 -11.03
C ALA A 42 0.91 -3.71 -11.00
N THR A 43 0.32 -2.90 -11.88
CA THR A 43 0.49 -1.45 -11.88
C THR A 43 -0.04 -0.83 -10.59
N ALA A 44 -1.19 -1.27 -10.08
CA ALA A 44 -1.74 -0.80 -8.81
C ALA A 44 -0.77 -1.06 -7.64
N LEU A 45 -0.10 -2.23 -7.60
CA LEU A 45 0.94 -2.50 -6.61
C LEU A 45 2.08 -1.49 -6.70
N VAL A 46 2.64 -1.30 -7.90
CA VAL A 46 3.76 -0.38 -8.12
C VAL A 46 3.38 1.04 -7.70
N LEU A 47 2.18 1.52 -8.04
CA LEU A 47 1.71 2.85 -7.65
C LEU A 47 1.56 2.97 -6.13
N ASN A 48 1.10 1.93 -5.44
CA ASN A 48 1.01 1.89 -3.99
C ASN A 48 2.39 1.91 -3.31
N GLU A 49 3.34 1.11 -3.80
CA GLU A 49 4.70 1.04 -3.24
C GLU A 49 5.48 2.33 -3.48
N THR A 50 5.31 2.95 -4.65
CA THR A 50 5.95 4.21 -5.03
C THR A 50 5.21 5.45 -4.53
N ARG A 51 4.15 5.29 -3.73
CA ARG A 51 3.37 6.38 -3.12
C ARG A 51 2.72 7.35 -4.13
N ARG A 52 2.41 6.84 -5.32
CA ARG A 52 1.72 7.57 -6.39
C ARG A 52 0.21 7.52 -6.17
N TRP A 53 -0.24 8.20 -5.10
CA TRP A 53 -1.59 8.06 -4.56
C TRP A 53 -2.68 8.54 -5.51
N ARG A 54 -2.44 9.65 -6.21
CA ARG A 54 -3.40 10.19 -7.18
C ARG A 54 -3.60 9.20 -8.33
N GLU A 55 -2.51 8.69 -8.90
CA GLU A 55 -2.60 7.72 -10.00
C GLU A 55 -3.18 6.38 -9.55
N LEU A 56 -2.86 5.93 -8.32
CA LEU A 56 -3.45 4.73 -7.74
C LEU A 56 -4.97 4.83 -7.66
N ALA A 57 -5.49 5.94 -7.12
CA ALA A 57 -6.93 6.16 -7.02
C ALA A 57 -7.60 6.18 -8.40
N VAL A 58 -7.02 6.92 -9.35
CA VAL A 58 -7.56 7.02 -10.70
C VAL A 58 -7.60 5.65 -11.38
N LEU A 59 -6.50 4.89 -11.32
CA LEU A 59 -6.43 3.55 -11.92
C LEU A 59 -7.52 2.63 -11.36
N VAL A 60 -7.67 2.59 -10.03
CA VAL A 60 -8.63 1.70 -9.36
C VAL A 60 -10.06 2.12 -9.67
N MET A 61 -10.39 3.41 -9.56
CA MET A 61 -11.74 3.91 -9.80
C MET A 61 -12.15 3.83 -11.28
N GLN A 62 -11.23 4.06 -12.22
CA GLN A 62 -11.50 3.88 -13.65
C GLN A 62 -11.69 2.40 -14.02
N THR A 63 -11.00 1.50 -13.32
CA THR A 63 -11.20 0.05 -13.51
C THR A 63 -12.56 -0.39 -12.96
N GLY A 64 -13.03 0.20 -11.86
CA GLY A 64 -14.36 -0.03 -11.29
C GLY A 64 -14.58 -1.41 -10.64
N TYR A 65 -13.57 -2.28 -10.66
CA TYR A 65 -13.69 -3.65 -10.17
C TYR A 65 -13.90 -3.69 -8.65
N THR A 66 -14.86 -4.49 -8.19
CA THR A 66 -15.31 -4.52 -6.80
C THR A 66 -14.79 -5.76 -6.06
N ASP A 67 -13.65 -5.61 -5.38
CA ASP A 67 -13.07 -6.62 -4.47
C ASP A 67 -12.41 -5.98 -3.23
N ASP A 68 -12.06 -6.78 -2.23
CA ASP A 68 -11.39 -6.27 -1.02
C ASP A 68 -10.06 -5.54 -1.30
N LEU A 69 -9.28 -5.97 -2.30
CA LEU A 69 -7.98 -5.39 -2.65
C LEU A 69 -8.09 -4.01 -3.30
N THR A 70 -9.04 -3.81 -4.21
CA THR A 70 -9.33 -2.50 -4.82
C THR A 70 -9.75 -1.50 -3.75
N TYR A 71 -10.63 -1.90 -2.83
CA TYR A 71 -10.99 -1.09 -1.67
C TYR A 71 -9.81 -0.81 -0.74
N PHE A 72 -8.92 -1.78 -0.54
CA PHE A 72 -7.69 -1.55 0.21
C PHE A 72 -6.83 -0.47 -0.46
N TYR A 73 -6.64 -0.53 -1.78
CA TYR A 73 -5.89 0.48 -2.52
C TYR A 73 -6.55 1.86 -2.53
N LEU A 74 -7.89 1.95 -2.58
CA LEU A 74 -8.58 3.22 -2.37
C LEU A 74 -8.31 3.78 -0.97
N GLY A 75 -8.29 2.94 0.06
CA GLY A 75 -7.89 3.31 1.41
C GLY A 75 -6.46 3.85 1.47
N ARG A 76 -5.50 3.16 0.82
CA ARG A 76 -4.10 3.60 0.74
C ARG A 76 -3.96 4.95 0.04
N ALA A 77 -4.65 5.13 -1.08
CA ALA A 77 -4.61 6.37 -1.83
C ALA A 77 -5.23 7.52 -1.03
N ALA A 78 -6.42 7.33 -0.45
CA ALA A 78 -7.09 8.32 0.37
C ALA A 78 -6.24 8.70 1.58
N GLU A 79 -5.63 7.73 2.25
CA GLU A 79 -4.72 7.95 3.38
C GLU A 79 -3.49 8.77 2.96
N GLY A 80 -2.84 8.39 1.86
CA GLY A 80 -1.68 9.08 1.33
C GLY A 80 -1.95 10.51 0.85
N LEU A 81 -3.19 10.81 0.47
CA LEU A 81 -3.65 12.16 0.11
C LEU A 81 -4.18 12.96 1.32
N GLY A 82 -4.20 12.38 2.52
CA GLY A 82 -4.65 13.05 3.75
C GLY A 82 -6.17 13.00 3.99
N TYR A 83 -6.93 12.26 3.18
CA TYR A 83 -8.37 12.05 3.34
C TYR A 83 -8.64 10.97 4.40
N ARG A 84 -8.30 11.26 5.66
CA ARG A 84 -8.31 10.26 6.75
C ARG A 84 -9.66 9.58 6.95
N GLU A 85 -10.77 10.34 6.92
CA GLU A 85 -12.09 9.74 7.11
C GLU A 85 -12.49 8.84 5.94
N ALA A 86 -12.26 9.27 4.70
CA ALA A 86 -12.48 8.42 3.53
C ALA A 86 -11.62 7.15 3.55
N ALA A 87 -10.35 7.26 3.97
CA ALA A 87 -9.47 6.12 4.12
C ALA A 87 -10.04 5.08 5.11
N LYS A 88 -10.55 5.52 6.26
CA LYS A 88 -11.24 4.64 7.22
C LYS A 88 -12.42 3.92 6.58
N THR A 89 -13.26 4.64 5.85
CA THR A 89 -14.41 4.07 5.14
C THR A 89 -13.96 2.98 4.16
N TYR A 90 -12.95 3.24 3.34
CA TYR A 90 -12.47 2.25 2.37
C TYR A 90 -11.83 1.02 3.04
N TYR A 91 -11.05 1.19 4.10
CA TYR A 91 -10.49 0.06 4.84
C TYR A 91 -11.56 -0.78 5.53
N GLN A 92 -12.61 -0.15 6.07
CA GLN A 92 -13.76 -0.86 6.62
C GLN A 92 -14.48 -1.70 5.55
N ILE A 93 -14.69 -1.14 4.35
CA ILE A 93 -15.30 -1.87 3.23
C ILE A 93 -14.40 -3.04 2.80
N SER A 94 -13.10 -2.82 2.65
CA SER A 94 -12.12 -3.86 2.33
C SER A 94 -12.17 -5.03 3.32
N ALA A 95 -12.11 -4.74 4.62
CA ALA A 95 -12.19 -5.76 5.67
C ALA A 95 -13.52 -6.53 5.63
N ARG A 96 -14.64 -5.81 5.43
CA ARG A 96 -15.98 -6.42 5.30
C ARG A 96 -16.08 -7.36 4.09
N LEU A 97 -15.56 -6.95 2.94
CA LEU A 97 -15.58 -7.76 1.71
C LEU A 97 -14.70 -9.02 1.87
N SER A 98 -13.56 -8.89 2.54
CA SER A 98 -12.69 -10.02 2.89
C SER A 98 -13.44 -11.08 3.71
N ALA A 99 -14.19 -10.64 4.74
CA ALA A 99 -14.98 -11.51 5.59
C ALA A 99 -16.13 -12.22 4.85
N ALA A 100 -16.71 -11.54 3.84
CA ALA A 100 -17.81 -12.05 3.03
C ALA A 100 -17.40 -13.10 1.96
N GLY A 101 -16.13 -13.50 1.91
CA GLY A 101 -15.64 -14.49 0.93
C GLY A 101 -15.45 -13.93 -0.49
N LEU A 102 -15.57 -12.61 -0.65
CA LEU A 102 -15.19 -11.86 -1.85
C LEU A 102 -13.71 -11.49 -1.82
N ALA A 103 -12.96 -12.28 -1.04
CA ALA A 103 -11.60 -12.03 -0.71
C ALA A 103 -10.74 -12.23 -1.95
N CYS A 104 -9.79 -11.33 -2.10
CA CYS A 104 -8.54 -11.67 -2.71
C CYS A 104 -7.98 -12.89 -1.94
N ILE A 105 -7.92 -14.02 -2.65
CA ILE A 105 -8.45 -15.32 -2.21
C ILE A 105 -7.85 -15.86 -0.89
N LYS A 106 -8.71 -16.46 -0.06
CA LYS A 106 -8.41 -17.23 1.18
C LYS A 106 -7.28 -18.29 1.06
N GLU A 107 -6.85 -18.65 -0.14
CA GLU A 107 -5.94 -19.78 -0.39
C GLU A 107 -4.67 -19.42 -1.21
N ASN A 108 -4.58 -18.24 -1.83
CA ASN A 108 -3.36 -17.83 -2.55
C ASN A 108 -3.07 -16.32 -2.40
N PRO A 109 -2.12 -15.93 -1.52
CA PRO A 109 -1.77 -14.53 -1.28
C PRO A 109 -1.09 -13.84 -2.47
N ASP A 110 -0.54 -14.60 -3.44
CA ASP A 110 0.08 -14.02 -4.65
C ASP A 110 -0.97 -13.38 -5.56
N LEU A 111 -2.24 -13.79 -5.42
CA LEU A 111 -3.35 -13.14 -6.11
C LEU A 111 -3.66 -11.75 -5.53
N CYS A 112 -3.08 -11.42 -4.37
CA CYS A 112 -3.32 -10.19 -3.63
C CYS A 112 -2.14 -9.25 -3.59
N ASN A 113 -1.18 -9.42 -4.51
CA ASN A 113 0.04 -8.63 -4.53
C ASN A 113 0.75 -8.66 -3.16
N GLY A 114 0.73 -9.83 -2.50
CA GLY A 114 1.29 -10.03 -1.16
C GLY A 114 0.50 -9.41 0.00
N GLN A 115 -0.63 -8.76 -0.25
CA GLN A 115 -1.46 -8.16 0.81
C GLN A 115 -2.24 -9.23 1.58
N ARG A 116 -2.14 -9.19 2.92
CA ARG A 116 -2.83 -10.11 3.82
C ARG A 116 -4.14 -9.48 4.30
N LEU A 117 -5.23 -9.66 3.55
CA LEU A 117 -6.56 -9.16 3.91
C LEU A 117 -7.35 -10.19 4.74
N PRO A 118 -8.16 -9.76 5.73
CA PRO A 118 -8.46 -8.37 6.13
C PRO A 118 -7.38 -7.69 6.99
N GLY A 119 -6.41 -8.43 7.52
CA GLY A 119 -5.48 -7.93 8.56
C GLY A 119 -4.70 -6.66 8.17
N ALA A 120 -4.29 -6.52 6.91
CA ALA A 120 -3.63 -5.32 6.41
C ALA A 120 -4.55 -4.09 6.47
N ALA A 121 -5.83 -4.23 6.13
CA ALA A 121 -6.81 -3.14 6.20
C ALA A 121 -7.11 -2.76 7.67
N GLU A 122 -7.28 -3.75 8.53
CA GLU A 122 -7.54 -3.57 9.96
C GLU A 122 -6.37 -2.86 10.66
N ALA A 123 -5.13 -3.22 10.32
CA ALA A 123 -3.94 -2.55 10.85
C ALA A 123 -3.92 -1.05 10.50
N ARG A 124 -4.21 -0.70 9.24
CA ARG A 124 -4.32 0.73 8.84
C ARG A 124 -5.46 1.43 9.56
N LEU A 125 -6.61 0.77 9.71
CA LEU A 125 -7.75 1.35 10.41
C LEU A 125 -7.42 1.65 11.88
N ALA A 126 -6.70 0.75 12.56
CA ALA A 126 -6.24 0.96 13.92
C ALA A 126 -5.32 2.19 14.02
N GLU A 127 -4.32 2.32 13.14
CA GLU A 127 -3.45 3.50 13.07
C GLU A 127 -4.22 4.80 12.83
N LEU A 128 -5.27 4.76 12.00
CA LEU A 128 -6.07 5.95 11.69
C LEU A 128 -7.00 6.37 12.82
N THR A 129 -7.33 5.45 13.74
CA THR A 129 -8.30 5.65 14.83
C THR A 129 -7.64 6.11 16.12
N VAL A 130 -6.34 5.87 16.31
CA VAL A 130 -5.60 6.41 17.47
C VAL A 130 -5.54 7.95 17.35
N PRO A 131 -6.08 8.70 18.32
CA PRO A 131 -5.96 10.16 18.32
C PRO A 131 -4.49 10.56 18.50
N PRO A 132 -4.03 11.66 17.86
CA PRO A 132 -2.67 12.15 18.10
C PRO A 132 -2.47 12.44 19.60
N PRO A 133 -1.27 12.21 20.14
CA PRO A 133 -0.98 12.52 21.53
C PRO A 133 -1.30 14.00 21.80
N PRO A 134 -1.81 14.33 23.01
CA PRO A 134 -2.10 15.71 23.35
C PRO A 134 -0.84 16.57 23.18
N PRO A 135 -0.98 17.83 22.74
CA PRO A 135 0.17 18.73 22.65
C PRO A 135 0.87 18.83 24.00
N PRO A 136 2.21 18.93 24.05
CA PRO A 136 2.91 19.09 25.30
C PRO A 136 2.36 20.32 26.04
N PRO A 137 2.19 20.25 27.37
CA PRO A 137 1.71 21.40 28.13
C PRO A 137 2.63 22.59 27.84
N LYS A 138 2.03 23.74 27.50
CA LYS A 138 2.78 24.99 27.25
C LYS A 138 3.72 25.20 28.42
N ALA A 139 5.03 25.16 28.17
CA ALA A 139 6.03 25.36 29.20
C ALA A 139 5.69 26.65 29.95
N PRO A 140 5.63 26.64 31.30
CA PRO A 140 5.38 27.87 32.04
C PRO A 140 6.46 28.89 31.65
N PRO A 141 6.11 30.19 31.58
CA PRO A 141 7.08 31.23 31.26
C PRO A 141 8.28 31.04 32.18
N ARG A 142 9.46 30.83 31.58
CA ARG A 142 10.73 30.67 32.27
C ARG A 142 10.94 31.93 33.10
N ARG A 143 10.54 31.87 34.37
CA ARG A 143 10.80 32.92 35.35
C ARG A 143 12.30 33.11 35.30
N GLN A 144 12.74 34.27 34.81
CA GLN A 144 14.14 34.65 34.79
C GLN A 144 14.58 34.62 36.25
N GLN A 145 15.18 33.49 36.66
CA GLN A 145 15.99 33.44 37.85
C GLN A 145 17.19 34.30 37.52
N SER A 146 17.06 35.58 37.86
CA SER A 146 18.14 36.53 37.97
C SER A 146 19.31 35.81 38.62
N HIS A 147 20.34 35.56 37.82
CA HIS A 147 21.62 35.05 38.27
C HIS A 147 22.13 35.96 39.39
N ARG A 148 21.91 35.55 40.64
CA ARG A 148 22.71 36.03 41.75
C ARG A 148 24.01 35.25 41.66
N GLN A 149 24.94 35.78 40.88
CA GLN A 149 26.32 35.32 40.85
C GLN A 149 26.87 35.33 42.29
N LEU A 150 27.44 34.21 42.70
CA LEU A 150 28.45 34.15 43.75
C LEU A 150 29.52 33.10 43.37
N PRO A 151 30.75 33.29 43.85
CA PRO A 151 31.96 33.12 43.06
C PRO A 151 32.56 31.71 43.12
N ALA A 152 33.52 31.52 42.22
CA ALA A 152 34.32 30.34 42.00
C ALA A 152 34.95 29.76 43.28
N THR A 153 34.86 28.44 43.41
CA THR A 153 35.79 27.65 44.22
C THR A 153 36.22 26.41 43.45
N THR A 154 37.53 26.38 43.21
CA THR A 154 38.39 25.34 42.68
C THR A 154 38.25 24.01 43.42
N SER A 155 38.15 22.89 42.68
CA SER A 155 38.62 21.56 43.10
C SER A 155 38.61 20.63 41.89
N ARG A 156 39.74 20.45 41.19
CA ARG A 156 40.82 19.47 41.43
C ARG A 156 40.45 18.03 41.01
N GLN A 157 41.05 17.65 39.87
CA GLN A 157 41.58 16.34 39.45
C GLN A 157 40.81 15.05 39.80
N ALA A 158 40.48 14.26 38.77
CA ALA A 158 41.28 13.09 38.36
C ALA A 158 40.62 12.34 37.19
N ASN A 159 41.35 12.17 36.09
CA ASN A 159 41.16 11.05 35.17
C ASN A 159 41.72 9.79 35.85
N PRO A 160 41.17 8.59 35.60
CA PRO A 160 41.74 7.80 34.51
C PRO A 160 40.75 6.88 33.73
N VAL A 161 41.00 6.81 32.42
CA VAL A 161 41.17 5.60 31.58
C VAL A 161 39.98 4.65 31.38
N SER A 162 39.89 4.19 30.12
CA SER A 162 39.30 2.90 29.66
C SER A 162 37.77 2.89 29.51
N VAL A 163 37.14 2.37 28.44
CA VAL A 163 37.52 1.36 27.43
C VAL A 163 36.67 1.62 26.18
N ALA A 164 37.26 1.53 24.98
CA ALA A 164 36.52 1.33 23.74
C ALA A 164 36.23 -0.16 23.54
N PRO A 165 35.12 -0.54 22.88
CA PRO A 165 35.23 -1.66 21.95
C PRO A 165 34.61 -1.40 20.58
N ALA A 166 35.44 -1.72 19.59
CA ALA A 166 35.18 -2.53 18.41
C ALA A 166 33.95 -2.22 17.54
N ARG A 167 34.26 -1.66 16.36
CA ARG A 167 33.47 -1.85 15.14
C ARG A 167 33.60 -3.30 14.71
N THR A 168 32.50 -4.04 14.75
CA THR A 168 32.36 -5.31 14.04
C THR A 168 32.15 -5.02 12.56
N THR A 169 33.22 -5.14 11.77
CA THR A 169 33.14 -5.32 10.33
C THR A 169 32.61 -6.72 10.05
N ALA A 170 31.42 -6.79 9.44
CA ALA A 170 30.86 -8.02 8.89
C ALA A 170 31.71 -8.50 7.70
N PRO A 171 31.93 -9.82 7.53
CA PRO A 171 32.62 -10.38 6.38
C PRO A 171 31.74 -10.34 5.12
N ALA A 172 32.42 -10.18 3.98
CA ALA A 172 31.88 -10.22 2.63
C ALA A 172 31.16 -11.54 2.31
N PRO A 173 30.11 -11.52 1.47
CA PRO A 173 29.59 -12.73 0.88
C PRO A 173 30.56 -13.25 -0.20
N THR A 174 30.92 -14.52 -0.06
CA THR A 174 31.67 -15.33 -1.00
C THR A 174 30.90 -15.48 -2.31
N ASP A 175 31.57 -15.17 -3.42
CA ASP A 175 31.22 -15.64 -4.76
C ASP A 175 31.04 -17.17 -4.73
N THR A 176 29.85 -17.63 -5.11
CA THR A 176 29.65 -19.01 -5.55
C THR A 176 28.96 -18.93 -6.90
N ALA A 177 29.79 -18.83 -7.94
CA ALA A 177 29.38 -19.12 -9.30
C ALA A 177 28.92 -20.58 -9.37
N VAL A 178 27.64 -20.76 -9.63
CA VAL A 178 27.08 -22.03 -10.12
C VAL A 178 26.41 -21.71 -11.43
N GLU A 179 27.12 -21.98 -12.52
CA GLU A 179 26.52 -22.33 -13.81
C GLU A 179 25.60 -23.55 -13.60
N PRO A 180 24.43 -23.53 -14.24
CA PRO A 180 24.19 -24.63 -15.16
C PRO A 180 23.55 -24.18 -16.47
N ASP A 181 24.26 -24.56 -17.54
CA ASP A 181 23.77 -25.33 -18.68
C ASP A 181 22.49 -24.90 -19.40
N ALA A 182 22.70 -24.57 -20.66
CA ALA A 182 21.72 -24.42 -21.69
C ALA A 182 21.17 -25.78 -22.13
N SER A 183 19.90 -26.07 -21.84
CA SER A 183 19.00 -26.78 -22.75
C SER A 183 17.69 -27.10 -22.05
N SER A 184 16.60 -26.51 -22.54
CA SER A 184 15.41 -27.28 -22.91
C SER A 184 14.37 -26.36 -23.54
N LYS A 185 14.09 -26.68 -24.80
CA LYS A 185 13.07 -26.11 -25.68
C LYS A 185 11.69 -26.58 -25.18
N PRO A 186 10.70 -25.71 -24.94
CA PRO A 186 9.32 -26.15 -24.80
C PRO A 186 8.71 -26.34 -26.19
N THR A 187 8.43 -27.60 -26.50
CA THR A 187 7.55 -28.07 -27.58
C THR A 187 6.18 -27.40 -27.44
N GLY A 188 5.69 -26.79 -28.51
CA GLY A 188 4.38 -26.12 -28.53
C GLY A 188 3.21 -27.10 -28.40
N PRO A 189 2.03 -26.64 -27.95
CA PRO A 189 0.83 -27.47 -27.96
C PRO A 189 0.22 -27.53 -29.37
N ASP A 190 0.03 -28.75 -29.85
CA ASP A 190 -0.85 -29.12 -30.96
C ASP A 190 -2.24 -28.51 -30.78
N PHE A 191 -2.60 -27.60 -31.67
CA PHE A 191 -3.94 -27.02 -31.75
C PHE A 191 -4.83 -27.96 -32.58
N ALA A 192 -5.55 -28.87 -31.92
CA ALA A 192 -6.59 -29.65 -32.57
C ALA A 192 -7.80 -28.74 -32.86
N ALA A 193 -8.11 -28.54 -34.14
CA ALA A 193 -9.29 -27.80 -34.59
C ALA A 193 -10.59 -28.58 -34.31
N PRO A 194 -11.69 -27.92 -33.89
CA PRO A 194 -12.99 -28.57 -33.76
C PRO A 194 -13.65 -28.82 -35.13
N PRO A 195 -14.45 -29.89 -35.29
CA PRO A 195 -15.11 -30.20 -36.55
C PRO A 195 -16.22 -29.20 -36.91
N PRO A 196 -16.53 -29.03 -38.22
CA PRO A 196 -17.54 -28.09 -38.66
C PRO A 196 -18.95 -28.56 -38.29
N VAL A 197 -19.73 -27.66 -37.68
CA VAL A 197 -21.17 -27.82 -37.47
C VAL A 197 -21.86 -27.67 -38.84
N ARG A 198 -22.48 -28.75 -39.32
CA ARG A 198 -23.37 -28.71 -40.50
C ARG A 198 -24.64 -27.93 -40.15
N ARG A 199 -24.99 -26.96 -40.99
CA ARG A 199 -26.30 -26.30 -41.00
C ARG A 199 -27.33 -27.17 -41.71
#